data_AF-A0A6M5UI41-F1
#
_entry.id   AF-A0A6M5UI41-F1
#
_cell.length_a   1.000
_cell.length_b   1.000
_cell.length_c   1.000
_cell.angle_alpha   90.00
_cell.angle_beta   90.00
_cell.angle_gamma   90.00
#
_symmetry.space_group_name_H-M   'P 1'
#
loop_
_entity.id
_entity.type
_entity.pdbx_description
1 polymer ?
#
loop_
_entity_poly.entity_id
_entity_poly.type
_entity_poly.pdbx_seq_one_letter_code
_entity_poly.pdbx_strand_id
1 'polypeptide(L)'
;MHNAGGVASCNLGKRGEAEWQQITGLVKNAKSFRVGTRTRIPDGWQSQIRHVHEVKNIRYQYLRARSRMICGIAGSGGRAHVWVASHTRVSRTLANHSRITVRRMTRV
;
A
#
# COMPACT_ATOMS: atom_id res chain seq x y z
N MET A 1 3.98 -10.29 9.02
CA MET A 1 2.51 -10.43 8.92
C MET A 1 2.17 -10.92 7.53
N HIS A 2 1.61 -12.12 7.43
CA HIS A 2 1.17 -12.70 6.16
C HIS A 2 -0.19 -12.10 5.77
N ASN A 3 -0.31 -11.66 4.51
CA ASN A 3 -1.58 -11.27 3.92
C ASN A 3 -2.56 -12.45 4.09
N ALA A 4 -3.70 -12.18 4.72
CA ALA A 4 -4.75 -13.16 4.93
C ALA A 4 -5.34 -13.60 3.58
N GLY A 5 -4.89 -14.75 3.08
CA GLY A 5 -5.30 -15.41 1.84
C GLY A 5 -4.24 -16.45 1.50
N GLY A 6 -4.61 -17.64 1.02
CA GLY A 6 -3.68 -18.78 0.85
C GLY A 6 -2.43 -18.53 -0.03
N VAL A 7 -1.67 -19.59 -0.32
CA VAL A 7 -0.35 -19.57 -1.00
C VAL A 7 -0.27 -18.63 -2.22
N ALA A 8 -1.31 -18.56 -3.05
CA ALA A 8 -1.38 -17.65 -4.19
C ALA A 8 -1.32 -16.15 -3.80
N SER A 9 -1.90 -15.78 -2.66
CA SER A 9 -1.87 -14.42 -2.14
C SER A 9 -0.49 -14.02 -1.63
N CYS A 10 0.27 -14.97 -1.09
CA CYS A 10 1.65 -14.77 -0.62
C CYS A 10 2.60 -14.46 -1.78
N ASN A 11 2.48 -15.18 -2.91
CA ASN A 11 3.31 -14.94 -4.09
C ASN A 11 3.03 -13.59 -4.74
N LEU A 12 1.76 -13.18 -4.80
CA LEU A 12 1.38 -11.85 -5.29
C LEU A 12 1.81 -10.74 -4.34
N GLY A 13 1.77 -10.96 -3.02
CA GLY A 13 2.36 -10.05 -2.04
C GLY A 13 3.86 -9.86 -2.27
N LYS A 14 4.61 -10.96 -2.42
CA LYS A 14 6.06 -10.92 -2.74
C LYS A 14 6.36 -10.26 -4.08
N ARG A 15 5.56 -10.51 -5.13
CA ARG A 15 5.72 -9.85 -6.44
C ARG A 15 5.46 -8.34 -6.35
N GLY A 16 4.38 -7.95 -5.67
CA GLY A 16 4.09 -6.54 -5.44
C GLY A 16 5.16 -5.84 -4.60
N GLU A 17 5.75 -6.54 -3.63
CA GLU A 17 6.90 -6.05 -2.86
C GLU A 17 8.15 -5.91 -3.74
N ALA A 18 8.44 -6.89 -4.61
CA ALA A 18 9.58 -6.84 -5.52
C ALA A 18 9.45 -5.74 -6.59
N GLU A 19 8.30 -5.60 -7.23
CA GLU A 19 8.04 -4.51 -8.19
C GLU A 19 8.13 -3.13 -7.50
N TRP A 20 7.57 -3.01 -6.30
CA TRP A 20 7.70 -1.78 -5.52
C TRP A 20 9.15 -1.47 -5.18
N GLN A 21 9.94 -2.47 -4.76
CA GLN A 21 11.37 -2.31 -4.49
C GLN A 21 12.13 -1.89 -5.75
N GLN A 22 11.80 -2.43 -6.93
CA GLN A 22 12.40 -2.01 -8.20
C GLN A 22 12.08 -0.55 -8.54
N ILE A 23 10.83 -0.11 -8.33
CA ILE A 23 10.39 1.24 -8.71
C ILE A 23 10.91 2.31 -7.73
N THR A 24 10.99 1.97 -6.45
CA THR A 24 11.30 2.95 -5.39
C THR A 24 12.70 2.80 -4.80
N GLY A 25 13.39 1.68 -5.04
CA GLY A 25 14.64 1.32 -4.39
C GLY A 25 14.49 0.94 -2.91
N LEU A 26 13.26 0.92 -2.37
CA LEU A 26 12.99 0.72 -0.96
C LEU A 26 12.69 -0.75 -0.66
N VAL A 27 13.38 -1.29 0.33
CA VAL A 27 13.08 -2.62 0.90
C VAL A 27 11.89 -2.55 1.84
N LYS A 28 11.21 -3.70 2.02
CA LYS A 28 10.07 -3.84 2.91
C LYS A 28 10.35 -3.19 4.26
N ASN A 29 9.44 -2.29 4.63
CA ASN A 29 9.62 -1.51 5.83
C ASN A 29 9.43 -2.40 7.08
N ALA A 30 10.45 -2.43 7.95
CA ALA A 30 10.39 -3.09 9.25
C ALA A 30 9.90 -2.15 10.36
N LYS A 31 9.79 -0.84 10.10
CA LYS A 31 9.42 0.17 11.10
C LYS A 31 7.91 0.14 11.39
N SER A 32 7.57 0.15 12.67
CA SER A 32 6.20 0.27 13.14
C SER A 32 5.82 1.74 13.41
N PHE A 33 4.56 2.05 13.17
CA PHE A 33 3.96 3.37 13.34
C PHE A 33 2.65 3.23 14.13
N ARG A 34 2.43 4.16 15.06
CA ARG A 34 1.18 4.24 15.82
C ARG A 34 0.17 5.08 15.04
N VAL A 35 -1.00 4.51 14.75
CA VAL A 35 -2.08 5.15 14.00
C VAL A 35 -3.37 5.04 14.81
N GLY A 36 -3.71 6.13 15.49
CA GLY A 36 -4.74 6.11 16.53
C GLY A 36 -4.34 5.11 17.63
N THR A 37 -5.21 4.14 17.92
CA THR A 37 -5.00 3.11 18.95
C THR A 37 -4.25 1.87 18.44
N ARG A 38 -3.87 1.80 17.17
CA ARG A 38 -3.27 0.60 16.56
C ARG A 38 -1.83 0.83 16.14
N THR A 39 -0.98 -0.20 16.32
CA THR A 39 0.36 -0.25 15.73
C THR A 39 0.31 -0.90 14.36
N ARG A 40 0.96 -0.29 13.38
CA ARG A 40 0.99 -0.75 11.99
C ARG A 40 2.40 -0.71 11.42
N ILE A 41 2.72 -1.71 10.63
CA ILE A 41 3.91 -1.74 9.79
C ILE A 41 3.38 -1.63 8.35
N PRO A 42 3.59 -0.48 7.66
CA PRO A 42 3.28 -0.38 6.24
C PRO A 42 4.26 -1.24 5.44
N ASP A 43 3.87 -1.64 4.23
CA ASP A 43 4.75 -2.43 3.36
C ASP A 43 6.00 -1.62 2.98
N GLY A 44 5.86 -0.30 2.80
CA GLY A 44 6.96 0.61 2.52
C GLY A 44 6.83 1.97 3.19
N TRP A 45 7.98 2.56 3.54
CA TRP A 45 8.07 3.92 4.09
C TRP A 45 9.28 4.65 3.52
N GLN A 46 9.04 5.79 2.88
CA GLN A 46 10.08 6.71 2.44
C GLN A 46 10.09 7.94 3.35
N SER A 47 11.02 7.96 4.30
CA SER A 47 11.07 8.99 5.35
C SER A 47 11.26 10.41 4.82
N GLN A 48 12.12 10.57 3.81
CA GLN A 48 12.50 11.87 3.24
C GLN A 48 11.30 12.65 2.68
N ILE A 49 10.41 11.96 1.96
CA ILE A 49 9.23 12.57 1.32
C ILE A 49 7.91 12.16 1.99
N ARG A 50 8.01 11.46 3.12
CA ARG A 50 6.89 10.96 3.92
C ARG A 50 5.86 10.16 3.12
N HIS A 51 6.34 9.35 2.18
CA HIS A 51 5.48 8.47 1.38
C HIS A 51 5.31 7.12 2.03
N VAL A 52 4.06 6.68 2.14
CA VAL A 52 3.71 5.35 2.66
C VAL A 52 3.22 4.50 1.51
N HIS A 53 3.72 3.27 1.41
CA HIS A 53 3.34 2.35 0.35
C HIS A 53 2.66 1.13 0.97
N GLU A 54 1.54 0.71 0.37
CA GLU A 54 0.88 -0.54 0.71
C GLU A 54 0.50 -1.34 -0.53
N VAL A 55 0.78 -2.64 -0.46
CA VAL A 55 0.55 -3.63 -1.50
C VAL A 55 -0.78 -4.33 -1.21
N LYS A 56 -1.65 -4.44 -2.20
CA LYS A 56 -2.98 -5.04 -2.08
C LYS A 56 -3.23 -5.99 -3.23
N ASN A 57 -3.36 -7.26 -2.89
CA ASN A 57 -3.78 -8.30 -3.82
C ASN A 57 -5.25 -8.67 -3.58
N ILE A 58 -6.17 -7.87 -4.11
CA ILE A 58 -7.61 -8.10 -3.97
C ILE A 58 -8.35 -7.81 -5.27
N ARG A 59 -9.51 -8.45 -5.47
CA ARG A 59 -10.34 -8.24 -6.68
C ARG A 59 -10.97 -6.85 -6.74
N TYR A 60 -11.36 -6.29 -5.60
CA TYR A 60 -11.96 -4.96 -5.50
C TYR A 60 -11.40 -4.18 -4.32
N GLN A 61 -10.85 -3.00 -4.59
CA GLN A 61 -10.33 -2.08 -3.59
C GLN A 61 -11.16 -0.79 -3.57
N TYR A 62 -11.63 -0.44 -2.39
CA TYR A 62 -12.34 0.81 -2.16
C TYR A 62 -11.75 1.56 -0.97
N LEU A 63 -12.12 2.83 -0.80
CA LEU A 63 -11.68 3.64 0.33
C LEU A 63 -12.29 3.10 1.63
N ARG A 64 -11.59 2.19 2.31
CA ARG A 64 -11.90 1.74 3.67
C ARG A 64 -11.10 2.55 4.70
N ALA A 65 -11.46 2.42 5.97
CA ALA A 65 -10.69 2.95 7.11
C ALA A 65 -9.18 2.67 7.02
N ARG A 66 -8.77 1.49 6.52
CA ARG A 66 -7.34 1.17 6.29
C ARG A 66 -6.63 2.13 5.33
N SER A 67 -7.27 2.53 4.23
CA SER A 67 -6.69 3.46 3.27
C SER A 67 -6.58 4.88 3.83
N ARG A 68 -7.55 5.31 4.65
CA ARG A 68 -7.46 6.58 5.41
C ARG A 68 -6.36 6.54 6.47
N MET A 69 -6.18 5.40 7.15
CA MET A 69 -5.12 5.20 8.15
C MET A 69 -3.72 5.35 7.55
N ILE A 70 -3.50 4.92 6.30
CA ILE A 70 -2.21 5.06 5.62
C ILE A 70 -1.88 6.55 5.39
N CYS A 71 -2.87 7.41 5.11
CA CYS A 71 -2.67 8.86 5.07
C CYS A 71 -2.28 9.43 6.44
N GLY A 72 -2.71 8.79 7.54
CA GLY A 72 -2.28 9.14 8.90
C GLY A 72 -0.79 8.86 9.14
N ILE A 73 -0.29 7.71 8.66
CA ILE A 73 1.15 7.37 8.71
C ILE A 73 1.98 8.38 7.90
N ALA A 74 1.46 8.80 6.75
CA ALA A 74 2.14 9.78 5.88
C ALA A 74 2.27 11.18 6.53
N GLY A 75 1.51 11.48 7.58
CA GLY A 75 1.54 12.79 8.26
C GLY A 75 1.08 13.94 7.36
N SER A 76 1.27 15.19 7.77
CA SER A 76 1.01 16.35 6.90
C SER A 76 2.06 16.44 5.79
N GLY A 77 1.61 16.66 4.54
CA GLY A 77 2.47 16.75 3.35
C GLY A 77 2.80 15.42 2.67
N GLY A 78 2.68 14.29 3.36
CA GLY A 78 2.94 12.96 2.80
C GLY A 78 1.78 12.40 1.97
N ARG A 79 2.12 11.48 1.05
CA ARG A 79 1.17 10.76 0.19
C ARG A 79 1.17 9.26 0.49
N ALA A 80 0.00 8.65 0.36
CA ALA A 80 -0.17 7.22 0.43
C ALA A 80 -0.18 6.64 -1.00
N HIS A 81 0.59 5.59 -1.24
CA HIS A 81 0.60 4.87 -2.51
C HIS A 81 0.02 3.48 -2.27
N VAL A 82 -1.08 3.18 -2.96
CA VAL A 82 -1.73 1.87 -2.89
C VAL A 82 -1.44 1.13 -4.18
N TRP A 83 -0.61 0.11 -4.09
CA TRP A 83 -0.29 -0.76 -5.21
C TRP A 83 -1.34 -1.87 -5.27
N VAL A 84 -2.01 -1.98 -6.41
CA VAL A 84 -3.03 -3.01 -6.65
C VAL A 84 -2.66 -3.86 -7.85
N ALA A 85 -3.17 -5.09 -7.91
CA ALA A 85 -3.05 -5.91 -9.11
C ALA A 85 -3.70 -5.21 -10.32
N SER A 86 -3.17 -5.45 -11.51
CA SER A 86 -3.67 -4.88 -12.77
C SER A 86 -5.18 -5.01 -12.96
N HIS A 87 -5.77 -6.14 -12.56
CA HIS A 87 -7.21 -6.43 -12.70
C HIS A 87 -8.05 -5.97 -11.49
N THR A 88 -7.45 -5.37 -10.47
CA THR A 88 -8.20 -4.90 -9.30
C THR A 88 -9.15 -3.78 -9.71
N ARG A 89 -10.43 -3.95 -9.45
CA ARG A 89 -11.40 -2.85 -9.60
C ARG A 89 -11.19 -1.84 -8.47
N VAL A 90 -11.23 -0.55 -8.76
CA VAL A 90 -10.94 0.53 -7.80
C VAL A 90 -12.14 1.47 -7.73
N SER A 91 -12.63 1.75 -6.52
CA SER A 91 -13.73 2.71 -6.34
C SER A 91 -13.32 4.12 -6.79
N ARG A 92 -14.24 4.88 -7.39
CA ARG A 92 -14.02 6.27 -7.82
C ARG A 92 -13.48 7.16 -6.69
N THR A 93 -14.02 7.02 -5.48
CA THR A 93 -13.57 7.78 -4.30
C THR A 93 -12.11 7.53 -3.96
N LEU A 94 -11.64 6.28 -4.07
CA LEU A 94 -10.23 5.96 -3.82
C LEU A 94 -9.33 6.45 -4.96
N ALA A 95 -9.79 6.32 -6.21
CA ALA A 95 -9.06 6.78 -7.39
C ALA A 95 -8.85 8.30 -7.40
N ASN A 96 -9.83 9.07 -6.90
CA ASN A 96 -9.82 10.54 -6.93
C ASN A 96 -9.34 11.17 -5.61
N HIS A 97 -8.82 10.38 -4.67
CA HIS A 97 -8.45 10.89 -3.36
C HIS A 97 -7.15 11.72 -3.43
N SER A 98 -7.18 12.99 -3.03
CA SER A 98 -6.07 13.94 -3.17
C SER A 98 -4.73 13.45 -2.61
N ARG A 99 -4.78 12.67 -1.52
CA ARG A 99 -3.61 12.15 -0.80
C ARG A 99 -3.27 10.69 -1.08
N ILE A 100 -4.06 9.99 -1.90
CA ILE A 100 -3.82 8.57 -2.24
C ILE A 100 -3.56 8.47 -3.74
N THR A 101 -2.41 7.89 -4.09
CA THR A 101 -2.11 7.52 -5.47
C THR A 101 -2.31 6.01 -5.60
N VAL A 102 -3.19 5.58 -6.50
CA VAL A 102 -3.35 4.15 -6.80
C VAL A 102 -2.42 3.79 -7.94
N ARG A 103 -1.55 2.79 -7.72
CA ARG A 103 -0.60 2.29 -8.71
C ARG A 103 -0.98 0.87 -9.09
N ARG A 104 -0.94 0.56 -10.38
CA ARG A 104 -1.25 -0.77 -10.91
C ARG A 104 0.06 -1.51 -11.11
N MET A 105 0.20 -2.69 -10.53
CA MET A 105 1.29 -3.63 -10.82
C MET A 105 1.13 -4.13 -12.26
N THR A 106 2.22 -4.15 -13.02
CA THR A 106 2.25 -4.71 -14.37
C THR A 106 2.01 -6.22 -14.31
N ARG A 107 1.25 -6.79 -15.25
CA ARG A 107 1.09 -8.25 -15.34
C ARG A 107 2.40 -8.86 -15.84
N VAL A 108 2.89 -9.87 -15.13
CA VAL A 108 3.60 -11.03 -15.72
C VAL A 108 2.76 -12.26 -15.47
#